data_AF-A0A847C6W3-F1
#
_entry.id   AF-A0A847C6W3-F1
#
_cell.length_a   1.000
_cell.length_b   1.000
_cell.length_c   1.000
_cell.angle_alpha   90.00
_cell.angle_beta   90.00
_cell.angle_gamma   90.00
#
_symmetry.space_group_name_H-M   'P 1'
#
loop_
_entity.id
_entity.type
_entity.pdbx_description
1 polymer ?
#
loop_
_entity_poly.entity_id
_entity_poly.type
_entity_poly.pdbx_seq_one_letter_code
_entity_poly.pdbx_strand_id
1 'polypeptide(L)' 'LAIKEKLGIPVRYIGVGEAIEDLNVFSEKDFCEALFG' A
#
# COMPACT_ATOMS: atom_id res chain seq x y z
N LEU A 1 -2.97 -3.77 15.64
CA LEU A 1 -2.06 -2.64 15.33
C LEU A 1 -1.30 -2.91 14.04
N ALA A 2 -1.58 -2.13 13.01
CA ALA A 2 -0.81 -2.14 11.77
C ALA A 2 0.55 -1.45 11.96
N ILE A 3 1.50 -1.68 11.05
CA ILE A 3 2.85 -1.11 11.15
C ILE A 3 2.87 0.43 11.07
N LYS A 4 1.97 1.02 10.28
CA LYS A 4 1.75 2.48 10.20
C LYS A 4 1.45 3.07 11.58
N GLU A 5 0.60 2.42 12.37
CA GLU A 5 0.19 2.90 13.69
C GLU A 5 1.33 2.81 14.72
N LYS A 6 2.19 1.79 14.59
CA LYS A 6 3.35 1.61 15.48
C LYS A 6 4.47 2.60 15.19
N LEU A 7 4.68 2.96 13.93
CA LEU A 7 5.83 3.75 13.49
C LEU A 7 5.49 5.23 13.20
N GLY A 8 4.23 5.55 12.91
CA GLY A 8 3.83 6.89 12.49
C GLY A 8 4.38 7.31 11.13
N ILE A 9 4.95 6.38 10.36
CA ILE A 9 5.56 6.66 9.04
C ILE A 9 4.53 6.39 7.94
N PRO A 10 4.33 7.33 6.99
CA PRO A 10 3.43 7.12 5.88
C PRO A 10 4.00 6.13 4.86
N VAL A 11 3.15 5.21 4.38
CA VAL A 11 3.47 4.38 3.21
C VAL A 11 3.33 5.25 1.97
N ARG A 12 4.37 5.28 1.12
CA ARG A 12 4.40 6.13 -0.08
C ARG A 12 4.13 5.36 -1.37
N TYR A 13 4.66 4.14 -1.45
CA TYR A 13 4.55 3.29 -2.64
C TYR A 13 4.24 1.86 -2.23
N ILE A 14 3.61 1.11 -3.12
CA ILE A 14 3.30 -0.31 -2.99
C ILE A 14 3.66 -1.03 -4.29
N GLY A 15 4.33 -2.17 -4.17
CA GLY A 15 4.55 -3.08 -5.29
C GLY A 15 3.39 -4.05 -5.37
N VAL A 16 2.74 -4.14 -6.54
CA VAL A 16 1.63 -5.08 -6.78
C VAL A 16 2.02 -6.26 -7.67
N GLY A 17 3.30 -6.37 -8.01
CA GLY A 17 3.89 -7.38 -8.88
C GLY A 17 5.42 -7.30 -8.87
N GLU A 18 6.07 -8.01 -9.78
CA GLU A 18 7.54 -8.13 -9.84
C GLU A 18 8.20 -7.15 -10.82
N ALA A 19 7.44 -6.59 -11.77
CA ALA A 19 7.99 -5.67 -12.75
C ALA A 19 8.15 -4.25 -12.18
N ILE A 20 9.03 -3.45 -12.78
CA ILE A 20 9.25 -2.05 -12.35
C ILE A 20 7.97 -1.22 -12.46
N GLU A 21 7.15 -1.51 -13.47
CA GLU A 21 5.85 -0.88 -13.71
C GLU A 21 4.80 -1.20 -12.65
N ASP A 22 5.02 -2.23 -11.82
CA ASP A 22 4.10 -2.61 -10.74
C ASP A 22 4.29 -1.75 -9.47
N LEU A 23 5.27 -0.83 -9.46
CA LEU A 23 5.47 0.10 -8.36
C LEU A 23 4.52 1.30 -8.49
N ASN A 24 3.53 1.36 -7.61
CA ASN A 24 2.48 2.38 -7.63
C ASN A 24 2.53 3.27 -6.39
N VAL A 25 1.99 4.49 -6.51
CA VAL A 25 1.75 5.36 -5.34
C VAL A 25 0.70 4.69 -4.45
N PHE A 26 0.94 4.67 -3.15
CA PHE A 26 0.03 4.05 -2.21
C PHE A 26 -1.27 4.86 -2.07
N SER A 27 -2.40 4.16 -2.17
CA SER A 27 -3.75 4.69 -1.98
C SER A 27 -4.47 3.81 -0.95
N GLU A 28 -4.86 4.40 0.18
CA GLU A 28 -5.56 3.68 1.25
C GLU A 28 -6.89 3.09 0.76
N LYS A 29 -7.60 3.82 -0.10
CA LYS A 29 -8.88 3.41 -0.66
C LYS A 29 -8.70 2.18 -1.55
N ASP A 30 -7.82 2.27 -2.54
CA ASP A 30 -7.63 1.20 -3.53
C ASP A 30 -7.06 -0.06 -2.87
N PHE A 31 -6.19 0.10 -1.86
CA PHE A 31 -5.69 -1.02 -1.07
C PHE A 31 -6.79 -1.73 -0.28
N CYS A 32 -7.70 -0.97 0.37
CA CYS A 32 -8.82 -1.56 1.08
C CYS A 32 -9.80 -2.25 0.12
N GLU A 33 -10.09 -1.62 -1.02
CA GLU A 33 -10.95 -2.19 -2.07
C GLU A 33 -10.37 -3.49 -2.62
N ALA A 34 -9.06 -3.56 -2.90
CA ALA A 34 -8.41 -4.77 -3.37
C ALA A 34 -8.36 -5.91 -2.33
N LEU A 35 -8.41 -5.59 -1.03
CA LEU A 35 -8.39 -6.59 0.04
C LEU A 35 -9.78 -7.15 0.40
N PHE A 36 -10.82 -6.34 0.25
CA PHE A 36 -12.16 -6.63 0.79
C PHE A 36 -13.29 -6.58 -0.23
N GLY A 37 -13.00 -6.20 -1.48
CA GLY A 37 -13.93 -6.22 -2.62
C GLY A 37 -14.14 -7.60 -3.23
#